data_AF-M0IDG6-F1
#
_entry.id   AF-M0IDG6-F1
#
_cell.length_a   1.000
_cell.length_b   1.000
_cell.length_c   1.000
_cell.angle_alpha   90.00
_cell.angle_beta   90.00
_cell.angle_gamma   90.00
#
_symmetry.space_group_name_H-M   'P 1'
#
loop_
_entity.id
_entity.type
_entity.pdbx_description
1 polymer ?
#
loop_
_entity_poly.entity_id
_entity_poly.type
_entity_poly.pdbx_seq_one_letter_code
_entity_poly.pdbx_strand_id
1 'polypeptide(L)' 'MLCEDCGVEMYRTDDEKRTDLEDRRVYECPDCGVTKERAKYRHR' A
#
# COMPACT_ATOMS: atom_id res chain seq x y z
N MET A 1 -2.20 -2.59 -7.44
CA MET A 1 -0.73 -2.71 -7.39
C MET A 1 -0.45 -4.19 -7.61
N LEU A 2 0.40 -4.59 -8.54
CA LEU A 2 0.68 -6.00 -8.78
C LEU A 2 1.90 -6.44 -7.97
N CYS A 3 1.84 -7.63 -7.39
CA CYS A 3 2.97 -8.33 -6.78
C CYS A 3 4.03 -8.61 -7.85
N GLU A 4 5.29 -8.26 -7.60
CA GLU A 4 6.37 -8.50 -8.58
C GLU A 4 6.76 -9.97 -8.67
N ASP A 5 6.66 -10.71 -7.57
CA ASP A 5 7.01 -12.13 -7.52
C ASP A 5 5.94 -13.03 -8.15
N CYS A 6 4.67 -12.67 -7.97
CA CYS A 6 3.54 -13.55 -8.25
C CYS A 6 2.56 -12.99 -9.28
N GLY A 7 2.67 -11.70 -9.62
CA GLY A 7 1.79 -11.06 -10.61
C GLY A 7 0.35 -10.88 -10.15
N VAL A 8 0.00 -11.24 -8.92
CA VAL A 8 -1.36 -11.11 -8.36
C VAL A 8 -1.64 -9.66 -7.96
N GLU A 9 -2.91 -9.25 -8.10
CA GLU A 9 -3.36 -7.96 -7.59
C GLU A 9 -3.29 -7.91 -6.06
N MET A 10 -2.48 -6.99 -5.55
CA MET A 10 -2.37 -6.69 -4.14
C MET A 10 -3.59 -5.85 -3.71
N TYR A 11 -4.21 -6.24 -2.60
CA TYR A 11 -5.31 -5.49 -2.00
C TYR A 11 -4.78 -4.48 -1.00
N ARG A 12 -5.51 -3.38 -0.83
CA ARG A 12 -5.14 -2.32 0.10
C ARG A 12 -5.56 -2.73 1.51
N THR A 13 -4.65 -2.66 2.46
CA THR A 13 -4.87 -3.08 3.86
C THR A 13 -4.84 -1.93 4.85
N ASP A 14 -4.43 -0.73 4.45
CA ASP A 14 -4.55 0.42 5.34
C ASP A 14 -6.02 0.83 5.51
N ASP A 15 -6.49 0.70 6.75
CA ASP A 15 -7.67 1.40 7.28
C ASP A 15 -7.23 2.72 7.97
N GLU A 16 -5.95 3.08 7.86
CA GLU A 16 -5.39 4.16 8.66
C GLU A 16 -5.88 5.53 8.19
N LYS A 17 -6.41 6.25 9.19
CA LYS A 17 -6.91 7.61 9.12
C LYS A 17 -5.93 8.49 8.35
N ARG A 18 -6.24 8.76 7.09
CA ARG A 18 -5.56 9.77 6.28
C ARG A 18 -5.52 11.07 7.06
N THR A 19 -4.37 11.39 7.63
CA THR A 19 -4.11 12.75 8.06
C THR A 19 -3.81 13.54 6.79
N ASP A 20 -4.26 14.79 6.70
CA ASP A 20 -4.13 15.64 5.49
C ASP A 20 -2.66 15.78 5.01
N LEU A 21 -1.70 15.45 5.88
CA LEU A 21 -0.26 15.58 5.68
C LEU A 21 0.43 14.28 5.23
N GLU A 22 -0.16 13.09 5.48
CA GLU A 22 0.43 11.79 5.10
C GLU A 22 -0.58 10.87 4.43
N ASP A 23 -0.46 10.73 3.09
CA ASP A 23 -1.15 9.68 2.33
C ASP A 23 -0.21 8.46 2.29
N ARG A 24 -0.24 7.65 3.36
CA ARG A 24 0.38 6.33 3.39
C ARG A 24 -0.65 5.30 2.94
N ARG A 25 -0.29 4.49 1.95
CA ARG A 25 -1.12 3.38 1.46
C ARG A 25 -0.37 2.08 1.61
N VAL A 26 -0.96 1.12 2.31
CA VAL A 26 -0.36 -0.21 2.47
C VAL A 26 -1.13 -1.20 1.61
N TYR A 27 -0.38 -1.98 0.84
CA TYR A 27 -0.90 -3.03 -0.03
C TYR A 27 -0.32 -4.37 0.40
N GLU A 28 -1.14 -5.40 0.43
CA GLU A 28 -0.74 -6.76 0.78
C GLU A 28 -1.09 -7.72 -0.36
N CYS A 29 -0.21 -8.68 -0.59
CA CYS A 29 -0.44 -9.76 -1.53
C CYS A 29 -1.05 -10.98 -0.80
N PRO A 30 -2.20 -11.51 -1.25
CA PRO A 30 -2.85 -12.66 -0.60
C PRO A 30 -2.04 -13.96 -0.74
N ASP A 31 -1.34 -14.14 -1.86
CA ASP A 31 -0.62 -15.39 -2.17
C ASP A 31 0.80 -15.42 -1.58
N CYS A 32 1.50 -14.28 -1.58
CA CYS A 32 2.88 -14.22 -1.08
C CYS A 32 3.00 -13.66 0.34
N GLY A 33 1.97 -12.98 0.86
CA GLY A 33 2.03 -12.26 2.14
C GLY A 33 2.96 -11.04 2.12
N VAL A 34 3.42 -10.62 0.93
CA VAL A 34 4.31 -9.45 0.77
C VAL A 34 3.50 -8.18 0.97
N THR A 35 4.03 -7.26 1.77
CA THR A 35 3.46 -5.93 1.96
C THR A 35 4.28 -4.86 1.23
N LYS A 36 3.59 -3.90 0.62
CA LYS A 36 4.18 -2.71 0.00
C LYS A 36 3.53 -1.47 0.54
N GLU A 37 4.36 -0.57 1.08
CA GLU A 37 3.95 0.77 1.47
C GLU A 37 4.18 1.75 0.31
N ARG A 38 3.20 2.60 0.05
CA ARG A 38 3.34 3.79 -0.78
C ARG A 38 3.00 5.02 0.06
N ALA A 39 4.02 5.66 0.60
CA ALA A 39 3.91 6.97 1.24
C ALA A 39 4.05 8.08 0.20
N LYS A 40 3.08 9.02 0.17
CA LYS A 40 3.23 10.30 -0.52
C LYS A 40 3.24 11.42 0.51
N TYR A 41 4.41 12.02 0.70
CA TYR A 41 4.53 13.28 1.44
C TYR A 41 4.06 14.41 0.54
N ARG A 42 2.98 15.10 0.91
CA ARG A 42 2.61 16.36 0.27
C ARG A 42 3.40 17.46 0.95
N HIS A 43 4.53 17.85 0.36
CA HIS A 43 5.21 19.09 0.76
C HIS A 43 4.31 20.27 0.39
N ARG A 44 3.87 21.02 1.40
CA ARG A 44 3.09 22.26 1.27
C ARG A 44 3.95 23.40 0.76
#